data_AF-A0A7J4SS59-F1
#
_entry.id   AF-A0A7J4SS59-F1
#
_cell.length_a   1.000
_cell.length_b   1.000
_cell.length_c   1.000
_cell.angle_alpha   90.00
_cell.angle_beta   90.00
_cell.angle_gamma   90.00
#
_symmetry.space_group_name_H-M   'P 1'
#
loop_
_entity.id
_entity.type
_entity.pdbx_description
1 polymer ?
#
loop_
_entity_poly.entity_id
_entity_poly.type
_entity_poly.pdbx_seq_one_letter_code
_entity_poly.pdbx_strand_id
1 'polypeptide(L)'
;MAKEQYIFKTQNLVCNSCEGLIRRAIAKASGGNAALEGVDFTRQELSIMCEPQQVSQLAREISQAGYPVRETINRTVQAAKIDAAKSQVQVQNKPETTEPSLVKAPGKNSSNSDNELEDIGRVLAVAGGLLNGNPEFASERELMEMALLSFGLIALTTWMLFVIAFDSSPKLLEKFGFFIALDALASVASMSTIYHFKLFRREWSCMSGMMIGMTIGMGTGFLFGALVGATNGMFMGSLVGMTIGMPVGAWAGRCCGIMGVMEGLMAGLMAGTMGAMLSVMMLDDHLHEFLAILWAASIGILSALSFMMYKEAGSLKKEHFDVSFFEFFMASLIPFLVIFAIMVFGPRSGVL
;
A
#
# COMPACT_ATOMS: atom_id res chain seq x y z
N MET A 1 11.73 -38.14 13.58
CA MET A 1 12.28 -38.09 12.20
C MET A 1 13.34 -37.00 12.19
N ALA A 2 14.52 -37.26 11.61
CA ALA A 2 15.68 -36.36 11.72
C ALA A 2 15.51 -35.14 10.80
N LYS A 3 15.64 -33.93 11.35
CA LYS A 3 15.65 -32.68 10.56
C LYS A 3 17.02 -32.55 9.90
N GLU A 4 17.04 -32.30 8.59
CA GLU A 4 18.26 -32.08 7.82
C GLU A 4 18.40 -30.61 7.42
N GLN A 5 19.64 -30.16 7.19
CA GLN A 5 19.93 -28.79 6.81
C GLN A 5 20.03 -28.66 5.28
N TYR A 6 19.17 -27.85 4.70
CA TYR A 6 19.13 -27.55 3.26
C TYR A 6 19.53 -26.09 3.02
N ILE A 7 20.36 -25.87 2.00
CA ILE A 7 20.75 -24.55 1.52
C ILE A 7 19.99 -24.28 0.23
N PHE A 8 19.15 -23.25 0.23
CA PHE A 8 18.43 -22.79 -0.95
C PHE A 8 19.13 -21.55 -1.52
N LYS A 9 19.63 -21.65 -2.75
CA LYS A 9 20.12 -20.48 -3.49
C LYS A 9 18.93 -19.79 -4.16
N THR A 10 18.71 -18.54 -3.82
CA THR A 10 17.57 -17.73 -4.27
C THR A 10 18.06 -16.46 -4.95
N GLN A 11 17.22 -15.77 -5.69
CA GLN A 11 17.55 -14.46 -6.26
C GLN A 11 16.79 -13.34 -5.55
N ASN A 12 17.32 -12.12 -5.61
CA ASN A 12 16.71 -10.90 -5.05
C ASN A 12 16.65 -10.83 -3.50
N LEU A 13 17.51 -11.54 -2.78
CA LEU A 13 17.74 -11.27 -1.36
C LEU A 13 18.67 -10.07 -1.18
N VAL A 14 18.08 -8.91 -0.89
CA VAL A 14 18.81 -7.65 -0.79
C VAL A 14 18.74 -7.00 0.59
N CYS A 15 17.88 -7.48 1.49
CA CYS A 15 17.48 -6.70 2.68
C CYS A 15 17.10 -7.52 3.92
N ASN A 16 17.31 -6.98 5.12
CA ASN A 16 16.83 -7.59 6.38
C ASN A 16 15.29 -7.73 6.45
N SER A 17 14.54 -6.90 5.72
CA SER A 17 13.08 -7.05 5.59
C SER A 17 12.70 -8.32 4.79
N CYS A 18 13.56 -8.70 3.84
CA CYS A 18 13.42 -9.87 2.99
C CYS A 18 13.55 -11.16 3.84
N GLU A 19 14.43 -11.16 4.84
CA GLU A 19 14.52 -12.26 5.82
C GLU A 19 13.20 -12.44 6.59
N GLY A 20 12.57 -11.35 7.03
CA GLY A 20 11.29 -11.40 7.75
C GLY A 20 10.13 -11.93 6.91
N LEU A 21 10.11 -11.62 5.61
CA LEU A 21 9.15 -12.17 4.63
C LEU A 21 9.38 -13.66 4.40
N ILE A 22 10.64 -14.07 4.22
CA ILE A 22 11.02 -15.47 4.00
C ILE A 22 10.74 -16.32 5.23
N ARG A 23 11.03 -15.83 6.45
CA ARG A 23 10.65 -16.51 7.71
C ARG A 23 9.14 -16.77 7.79
N ARG A 24 8.31 -15.80 7.37
CA ARG A 24 6.85 -15.94 7.33
C ARG A 24 6.38 -16.93 6.26
N ALA A 25 6.98 -16.89 5.07
CA ALA A 25 6.68 -17.85 4.00
C ALA A 25 7.03 -19.28 4.42
N ILE A 26 8.20 -19.50 5.02
CA ILE A 26 8.63 -20.81 5.54
C ILE A 26 7.71 -21.32 6.66
N ALA A 27 7.26 -20.42 7.54
CA ALA A 27 6.31 -20.77 8.60
C ALA A 27 4.94 -21.21 8.05
N LYS A 28 4.44 -20.53 7.00
CA LYS A 28 3.19 -20.87 6.29
C LYS A 28 3.31 -22.23 5.58
N ALA A 29 4.44 -22.46 4.89
CA ALA A 29 4.70 -23.68 4.12
C ALA A 29 4.82 -24.94 4.98
N SER A 30 5.46 -24.83 6.15
CA SER A 30 5.86 -25.98 6.96
C SER A 30 4.92 -26.27 8.13
N GLY A 31 3.89 -25.45 8.35
CA GLY A 31 3.05 -25.54 9.54
C GLY A 31 3.83 -25.39 10.85
N GLY A 32 5.01 -24.74 10.82
CA GLY A 32 5.91 -24.58 11.96
C GLY A 32 7.02 -25.62 12.11
N ASN A 33 7.14 -26.60 11.19
CA ASN A 33 8.18 -27.64 11.29
C ASN A 33 9.54 -27.26 10.71
N ALA A 34 9.62 -26.22 9.87
CA ALA A 34 10.87 -25.73 9.29
C ALA A 34 11.35 -24.45 9.97
N ALA A 35 12.64 -24.40 10.31
CA ALA A 35 13.27 -23.25 10.97
C ALA A 35 14.37 -22.65 10.08
N LEU A 36 14.29 -21.34 9.86
CA LEU A 36 15.35 -20.57 9.18
C LEU A 36 16.49 -20.30 10.17
N GLU A 37 17.66 -20.87 9.89
CA GLU A 37 18.82 -20.83 10.77
C GLU A 37 19.71 -19.60 10.50
N GLY A 38 19.83 -19.21 9.23
CA GLY A 38 20.59 -18.03 8.82
C GLY A 38 20.44 -17.69 7.34
N VAL A 39 20.63 -16.41 7.02
CA VAL A 39 20.55 -15.86 5.67
C VAL A 39 21.86 -15.18 5.31
N ASP A 40 22.49 -15.63 4.24
CA ASP A 40 23.70 -15.00 3.69
C ASP A 40 23.34 -14.13 2.47
N PHE A 41 23.20 -12.81 2.71
CA PHE A 41 22.80 -11.85 1.67
C PHE A 41 23.83 -11.71 0.54
N THR A 42 25.12 -11.86 0.83
CA THR A 42 26.19 -11.75 -0.19
C THR A 42 26.20 -12.92 -1.17
N ARG A 43 25.77 -14.11 -0.73
CA ARG A 43 25.72 -15.32 -1.55
C ARG A 43 24.31 -15.69 -2.02
N GLN A 44 23.30 -14.96 -1.54
CA GLN A 44 21.88 -15.24 -1.75
C GLN A 44 21.49 -16.67 -1.33
N GLU A 45 22.02 -17.10 -0.19
CA GLU A 45 21.86 -18.44 0.36
C GLU A 45 20.95 -18.42 1.61
N LEU A 46 19.94 -19.29 1.62
CA LEU A 46 19.03 -19.50 2.75
C LEU A 46 19.31 -20.86 3.37
N SER A 47 19.70 -20.88 4.65
CA SER A 47 19.86 -22.13 5.40
C SER A 47 18.59 -22.45 6.18
N ILE A 48 17.94 -23.56 5.80
CA ILE A 48 16.67 -23.99 6.38
C ILE A 48 16.81 -25.42 6.90
N MET A 49 16.41 -25.65 8.15
CA MET A 49 16.23 -26.99 8.67
C MET A 49 14.80 -27.47 8.37
N CYS A 50 14.66 -28.50 7.55
CA CYS A 50 13.37 -29.07 7.21
C CYS A 50 13.43 -30.60 7.02
N GLU A 51 12.26 -31.22 6.96
CA GLU A 51 12.11 -32.65 6.71
C GLU A 51 12.18 -32.93 5.20
N PRO A 52 12.82 -34.03 4.73
CA PRO A 52 13.09 -34.26 3.30
C PRO A 52 11.83 -34.28 2.41
N GLN A 53 10.66 -34.61 2.95
CA GLN A 53 9.40 -34.60 2.20
C GLN A 53 8.89 -33.18 1.87
N GLN A 54 9.33 -32.15 2.61
CA GLN A 54 8.81 -30.78 2.49
C GLN A 54 9.64 -29.87 1.56
N VAL A 55 10.78 -30.34 1.07
CA VAL A 55 11.76 -29.54 0.31
C VAL A 55 11.17 -28.97 -0.99
N SER A 56 10.41 -29.79 -1.73
CA SER A 56 9.80 -29.38 -3.01
C SER A 56 8.63 -28.40 -2.82
N GLN A 57 7.87 -28.55 -1.73
CA GLN A 57 6.79 -27.63 -1.36
C GLN A 57 7.35 -26.28 -0.91
N LEU A 58 8.41 -26.31 -0.11
CA LEU A 58 9.10 -25.11 0.36
C LEU A 58 9.74 -24.32 -0.79
N ALA A 59 10.35 -25.00 -1.77
CA ALA A 59 10.90 -24.35 -2.96
C ALA A 59 9.82 -23.64 -3.79
N ARG A 60 8.63 -24.25 -3.92
CA ARG A 60 7.49 -23.63 -4.60
C ARG A 60 6.97 -22.40 -3.86
N GLU A 61 6.78 -22.48 -2.55
CA GLU A 61 6.28 -21.34 -1.78
C GLU A 61 7.28 -20.18 -1.69
N ILE A 62 8.58 -20.47 -1.57
CA ILE A 62 9.63 -19.43 -1.64
C ILE A 62 9.64 -18.76 -3.03
N SER A 63 9.42 -19.53 -4.11
CA SER A 63 9.29 -18.97 -5.46
C SER A 63 8.03 -18.12 -5.63
N GLN A 64 6.90 -18.52 -5.03
CA GLN A 64 5.65 -17.76 -5.04
C GLN A 64 5.73 -16.48 -4.21
N ALA A 65 6.58 -16.46 -3.18
CA ALA A 65 6.90 -15.26 -2.41
C ALA A 65 7.83 -14.27 -3.15
N GLY A 66 8.15 -14.52 -4.42
CA GLY A 66 8.95 -13.62 -5.27
C GLY A 66 10.46 -13.89 -5.26
N TYR A 67 10.92 -14.97 -4.63
CA TYR A 67 12.33 -15.35 -4.55
C TYR A 67 12.57 -16.67 -5.30
N PRO A 68 12.91 -16.64 -6.62
CA PRO A 68 13.07 -17.87 -7.38
C PRO A 68 14.27 -18.67 -6.88
N VAL A 69 14.03 -19.94 -6.54
CA VAL A 69 15.05 -20.90 -6.08
C VAL A 69 15.78 -21.47 -7.29
N ARG A 70 17.09 -21.26 -7.40
CA ARG A 70 17.92 -21.82 -8.48
C ARG A 70 18.43 -23.23 -8.17
N GLU A 71 18.81 -23.49 -6.93
CA GLU A 71 19.46 -24.74 -6.54
C GLU A 71 19.19 -25.06 -5.07
N THR A 72 18.92 -26.33 -4.75
CA THR A 72 18.77 -26.81 -3.37
C THR A 72 19.91 -27.77 -3.07
N ILE A 73 20.76 -27.41 -2.11
CA ILE A 73 21.95 -28.18 -1.74
C ILE A 73 21.71 -28.79 -0.36
N ASN A 74 21.78 -30.13 -0.25
CA ASN A 74 21.72 -30.80 1.05
C ASN A 74 23.14 -30.87 1.66
N ARG A 75 23.31 -30.35 2.88
CA ARG A 75 24.61 -30.29 3.56
C ARG A 75 25.16 -31.69 3.87
N THR A 76 24.32 -32.69 4.11
CA THR A 76 24.75 -34.09 4.35
C THR A 76 25.34 -34.73 3.08
N VAL A 77 24.87 -34.35 1.90
CA VAL A 77 25.38 -34.84 0.60
C VAL A 77 26.68 -34.11 0.18
N GLN A 78 26.84 -32.85 0.57
CA GLN A 78 28.04 -32.07 0.23
C GLN A 78 29.26 -32.48 1.09
N ALA A 79 29.06 -32.87 2.35
CA ALA A 79 30.10 -33.48 3.17
C ALA A 79 30.63 -34.78 2.53
N ALA A 80 29.74 -35.64 2.02
CA ALA A 80 30.11 -36.88 1.33
C ALA A 80 30.84 -36.64 -0.02
N LYS A 81 30.51 -35.55 -0.73
CA LYS A 81 31.21 -35.17 -1.99
C LYS A 81 32.57 -34.52 -1.75
N ILE A 82 32.76 -33.82 -0.63
CA ILE A 82 34.06 -33.21 -0.28
C ILE A 82 35.11 -34.29 0.06
N ASP A 83 34.68 -35.41 0.65
CA ASP A 83 35.57 -36.56 0.90
C ASP A 83 35.91 -37.35 -0.38
N ALA A 84 35.01 -37.38 -1.37
CA ALA A 84 35.27 -38.00 -2.68
C ALA A 84 36.12 -37.13 -3.63
N ALA A 85 36.06 -35.80 -3.50
CA ALA A 85 36.73 -34.85 -4.41
C ALA A 85 38.24 -34.65 -4.11
N LYS A 86 38.77 -35.16 -3.00
CA LYS A 86 40.22 -35.12 -2.70
C LYS A 86 41.06 -36.09 -3.54
N SER A 87 40.46 -37.02 -4.28
CA SER A 87 41.19 -38.04 -5.06
C SER A 87 41.36 -37.75 -6.56
N GLN A 88 40.88 -36.59 -7.07
CA GLN A 88 41.00 -36.24 -8.51
C GLN A 88 41.71 -34.92 -8.80
N VAL A 89 42.32 -34.28 -7.81
CA VAL A 89 43.13 -33.06 -8.02
C VAL A 89 44.58 -33.42 -8.30
N GLN A 90 44.86 -34.07 -9.41
CA GLN A 90 46.13 -33.93 -10.14
C GLN A 90 45.84 -34.18 -11.63
N VAL A 91 46.44 -33.36 -12.50
CA VAL A 91 46.37 -33.39 -13.97
C VAL A 91 45.17 -32.65 -14.60
N GLN A 92 45.23 -31.32 -14.65
CA GLN A 92 45.55 -30.56 -15.89
C GLN A 92 45.35 -29.05 -15.69
N ASN A 93 46.49 -28.34 -15.68
CA ASN A 93 46.63 -26.91 -15.91
C ASN A 93 46.38 -26.59 -17.40
N LYS A 94 45.87 -25.39 -17.73
CA LYS A 94 46.57 -24.32 -18.51
C LYS A 94 45.56 -23.22 -18.98
N PRO A 95 45.94 -21.92 -19.02
CA PRO A 95 45.03 -20.81 -19.30
C PRO A 95 45.05 -20.37 -20.77
N GLU A 96 43.94 -19.84 -21.28
CA GLU A 96 43.92 -19.13 -22.57
C GLU A 96 42.90 -17.98 -22.57
N THR A 97 43.44 -16.78 -22.76
CA THR A 97 42.77 -15.52 -23.06
C THR A 97 42.45 -15.43 -24.55
N THR A 98 41.24 -15.02 -24.94
CA THR A 98 41.00 -14.36 -26.24
C THR A 98 39.80 -13.41 -26.16
N GLU A 99 39.99 -12.24 -26.77
CA GLU A 99 39.16 -11.04 -26.77
C GLU A 99 38.12 -11.06 -27.95
N PRO A 100 37.41 -9.96 -28.29
CA PRO A 100 35.95 -9.83 -28.37
C PRO A 100 35.34 -10.06 -29.77
N SER A 101 34.02 -10.26 -29.86
CA SER A 101 33.25 -10.07 -31.11
C SER A 101 31.76 -9.81 -30.88
N LEU A 102 31.21 -9.04 -31.81
CA LEU A 102 30.12 -8.07 -31.74
C LEU A 102 28.78 -8.63 -32.30
N VAL A 103 27.66 -8.00 -31.89
CA VAL A 103 26.34 -7.90 -32.57
C VAL A 103 25.39 -9.12 -32.56
N LYS A 104 24.26 -8.97 -31.83
CA LYS A 104 22.93 -8.83 -32.47
C LYS A 104 21.87 -8.28 -31.50
N ALA A 105 21.38 -7.07 -31.79
CA ALA A 105 20.10 -6.60 -31.29
C ALA A 105 18.96 -7.26 -32.08
N PRO A 106 17.81 -7.48 -31.44
CA PRO A 106 16.54 -6.98 -31.98
C PRO A 106 15.80 -6.26 -30.83
N GLY A 107 15.04 -5.19 -31.02
CA GLY A 107 14.27 -4.74 -32.17
C GLY A 107 12.99 -4.19 -31.55
N LYS A 108 12.79 -2.87 -31.61
CA LYS A 108 11.55 -2.19 -31.19
C LYS A 108 10.37 -2.83 -31.93
N ASN A 109 9.28 -3.13 -31.22
CA ASN A 109 7.95 -3.24 -31.83
C ASN A 109 6.87 -2.75 -30.85
N SER A 110 6.49 -1.49 -31.03
CA SER A 110 5.10 -1.01 -31.11
C SER A 110 4.01 -1.96 -30.59
N SER A 111 3.68 -1.91 -29.30
CA SER A 111 2.44 -2.46 -28.73
C SER A 111 2.06 -1.85 -27.37
N ASN A 112 2.59 -0.68 -27.00
CA ASN A 112 2.35 -0.13 -25.67
C ASN A 112 0.97 0.55 -25.53
N SER A 113 0.38 1.04 -26.62
CA SER A 113 -0.90 1.77 -26.59
C SER A 113 -2.13 0.85 -26.65
N ASP A 114 -2.00 -0.34 -27.22
CA ASP A 114 -3.10 -1.32 -27.31
C ASP A 114 -3.29 -2.07 -25.99
N ASN A 115 -2.21 -2.28 -25.22
CA ASN A 115 -2.26 -2.88 -23.89
C ASN A 115 -2.92 -1.95 -22.85
N GLU A 116 -2.72 -0.62 -22.94
CA GLU A 116 -3.35 0.33 -22.01
C GLU A 116 -4.86 0.42 -22.21
N LEU A 117 -5.36 0.39 -23.46
CA LEU A 117 -6.79 0.37 -23.75
C LEU A 117 -7.45 -0.96 -23.35
N GLU A 118 -6.75 -2.09 -23.49
CA GLU A 118 -7.21 -3.39 -23.00
C GLU A 118 -7.20 -3.45 -21.45
N ASP A 119 -6.20 -2.84 -20.79
CA ASP A 119 -6.14 -2.72 -19.33
C ASP A 119 -7.26 -1.82 -18.79
N ILE A 120 -7.61 -0.71 -19.47
CA ILE A 120 -8.77 0.13 -19.12
C ILE A 120 -10.10 -0.63 -19.34
N GLY A 121 -10.20 -1.39 -20.44
CA GLY A 121 -11.34 -2.27 -20.69
C GLY A 121 -11.51 -3.35 -19.61
N ARG A 122 -10.40 -3.90 -19.11
CA ARG A 122 -10.40 -4.82 -17.95
C ARG A 122 -10.76 -4.11 -16.65
N VAL A 123 -10.33 -2.86 -16.41
CA VAL A 123 -10.76 -2.06 -15.25
C VAL A 123 -12.28 -1.88 -15.26
N LEU A 124 -12.84 -1.49 -16.40
CA LEU A 124 -14.29 -1.34 -16.60
C LEU A 124 -15.04 -2.67 -16.48
N ALA A 125 -14.45 -3.77 -16.94
CA ALA A 125 -15.03 -5.11 -16.80
C ALA A 125 -15.00 -5.62 -15.34
N VAL A 126 -13.95 -5.30 -14.57
CA VAL A 126 -13.87 -5.61 -13.14
C VAL A 126 -14.85 -4.74 -12.35
N ALA A 127 -14.95 -3.44 -12.65
CA ALA A 127 -15.97 -2.57 -12.08
C ALA A 127 -17.39 -3.06 -12.40
N GLY A 128 -17.61 -3.50 -13.64
CA GLY A 128 -18.87 -4.13 -14.07
C GLY A 128 -19.13 -5.47 -13.38
N GLY A 129 -18.11 -6.30 -13.17
CA GLY A 129 -18.19 -7.58 -12.46
C GLY A 129 -18.50 -7.42 -10.96
N LEU A 130 -17.95 -6.37 -10.34
CA LEU A 130 -18.30 -5.95 -8.98
C LEU A 130 -19.78 -5.58 -8.87
N LEU A 131 -20.30 -4.85 -9.87
CA LEU A 131 -21.69 -4.43 -9.92
C LEU A 131 -22.65 -5.61 -10.20
N ASN A 132 -22.22 -6.57 -11.02
CA ASN A 132 -23.07 -7.69 -11.50
C ASN A 132 -23.15 -8.89 -10.54
N GLY A 133 -22.44 -8.86 -9.40
CA GLY A 133 -22.64 -9.80 -8.30
C GLY A 133 -22.05 -11.20 -8.49
N ASN A 134 -20.94 -11.33 -9.22
CA ASN A 134 -20.23 -12.61 -9.36
C ASN A 134 -19.65 -13.06 -7.98
N PRO A 135 -19.83 -14.34 -7.54
CA PRO A 135 -19.45 -14.78 -6.18
C PRO A 135 -17.96 -14.70 -5.83
N GLU A 136 -17.09 -14.49 -6.82
CA GLU A 136 -15.64 -14.29 -6.64
C GLU A 136 -15.29 -12.92 -6.02
N PHE A 137 -16.20 -11.95 -6.09
CA PHE A 137 -16.04 -10.58 -5.56
C PHE A 137 -16.91 -10.28 -4.33
N ALA A 138 -17.45 -11.31 -3.68
CA ALA A 138 -18.44 -11.12 -2.62
C ALA A 138 -17.94 -10.26 -1.45
N SER A 139 -16.68 -10.40 -1.03
CA SER A 139 -16.07 -9.61 0.04
C SER A 139 -15.80 -8.15 -0.37
N GLU A 140 -15.53 -7.90 -1.65
CA GLU A 140 -15.30 -6.54 -2.16
C GLU A 140 -16.60 -5.77 -2.36
N ARG A 141 -17.66 -6.48 -2.77
CA ARG A 141 -19.00 -5.92 -2.78
C ARG A 141 -19.45 -5.55 -1.36
N GLU A 142 -19.16 -6.41 -0.38
CA GLU A 142 -19.47 -6.14 1.02
C GLU A 142 -18.69 -4.91 1.54
N LEU A 143 -17.42 -4.76 1.18
CA LEU A 143 -16.63 -3.54 1.41
C LEU A 143 -17.23 -2.30 0.78
N MET A 144 -17.57 -2.36 -0.51
CA MET A 144 -18.18 -1.24 -1.23
C MET A 144 -19.54 -0.88 -0.65
N GLU A 145 -20.32 -1.88 -0.24
CA GLU A 145 -21.63 -1.68 0.38
C GLU A 145 -21.48 -1.03 1.76
N MET A 146 -20.54 -1.48 2.59
CA MET A 146 -20.21 -0.81 3.85
C MET A 146 -19.70 0.62 3.63
N ALA A 147 -18.86 0.85 2.60
CA ALA A 147 -18.40 2.17 2.23
C ALA A 147 -19.56 3.07 1.77
N LEU A 148 -20.49 2.57 0.94
CA LEU A 148 -21.66 3.32 0.50
C LEU A 148 -22.61 3.64 1.66
N LEU A 149 -22.85 2.70 2.57
CA LEU A 149 -23.68 2.89 3.75
C LEU A 149 -23.07 3.91 4.70
N SER A 150 -21.76 3.84 4.93
CA SER A 150 -21.04 4.82 5.74
C SER A 150 -21.05 6.22 5.11
N PHE A 151 -20.91 6.31 3.79
CA PHE A 151 -21.02 7.56 3.04
C PHE A 151 -22.43 8.16 3.21
N GLY A 152 -23.47 7.34 3.09
CA GLY A 152 -24.85 7.75 3.31
C GLY A 152 -25.08 8.26 4.73
N LEU A 153 -24.56 7.56 5.76
CA LEU A 153 -24.64 8.01 7.14
C LEU A 153 -23.87 9.31 7.38
N ILE A 154 -22.66 9.45 6.83
CA ILE A 154 -21.88 10.68 6.98
C ILE A 154 -22.59 11.84 6.29
N ALA A 155 -23.12 11.65 5.07
CA ALA A 155 -23.93 12.64 4.39
C ALA A 155 -25.19 13.03 5.20
N LEU A 156 -25.83 12.05 5.86
CA LEU A 156 -26.95 12.31 6.77
C LEU A 156 -26.49 13.10 8.00
N THR A 157 -25.36 12.75 8.61
CA THR A 157 -24.80 13.53 9.74
C THR A 157 -24.42 14.93 9.32
N THR A 158 -23.88 15.13 8.11
CA THR A 158 -23.58 16.44 7.53
C THR A 158 -24.86 17.24 7.30
N TRP A 159 -25.91 16.61 6.77
CA TRP A 159 -27.21 17.23 6.59
C TRP A 159 -27.87 17.59 7.93
N MET A 160 -27.75 16.74 8.95
CA MET A 160 -28.21 17.03 10.31
C MET A 160 -27.45 18.19 10.93
N LEU A 161 -26.10 18.21 10.83
CA LEU A 161 -25.27 19.33 11.25
C LEU A 161 -25.64 20.62 10.52
N PHE A 162 -25.98 20.52 9.23
CA PHE A 162 -26.42 21.64 8.41
C PHE A 162 -27.76 22.21 8.90
N VAL A 163 -28.75 21.37 9.22
CA VAL A 163 -30.05 21.81 9.77
C VAL A 163 -29.89 22.48 11.13
N ILE A 164 -29.05 21.91 12.02
CA ILE A 164 -28.80 22.48 13.35
C ILE A 164 -28.04 23.81 13.25
N ALA A 165 -27.04 23.89 12.35
CA ALA A 165 -26.25 25.11 12.15
C ALA A 165 -27.05 26.24 11.48
N PHE A 166 -28.03 25.90 10.63
CA PHE A 166 -28.95 26.87 10.02
C PHE A 166 -29.74 27.65 11.07
N ASP A 167 -30.11 27.00 12.17
CA ASP A 167 -30.85 27.63 13.27
C ASP A 167 -29.98 28.60 14.11
N SER A 168 -28.65 28.42 14.08
CA SER A 168 -27.71 29.23 14.86
C SER A 168 -27.10 30.41 14.11
N SER A 169 -26.86 30.32 12.79
CA SER A 169 -26.39 31.48 11.98
C SER A 169 -26.52 31.29 10.46
N PRO A 170 -27.30 32.13 9.74
CA PRO A 170 -27.52 31.96 8.30
C PRO A 170 -26.29 32.29 7.42
N LYS A 171 -25.30 33.05 7.94
CA LYS A 171 -24.11 33.47 7.18
C LYS A 171 -22.95 32.47 7.20
N LEU A 172 -22.94 31.54 8.16
CA LEU A 172 -21.93 30.47 8.20
C LEU A 172 -22.17 29.45 7.07
N LEU A 173 -23.42 29.31 6.67
CA LEU A 173 -23.89 28.27 5.76
C LEU A 173 -23.45 28.49 4.31
N GLU A 174 -23.63 29.69 3.76
CA GLU A 174 -23.25 29.99 2.36
C GLU A 174 -21.74 29.92 2.14
N LYS A 175 -20.93 30.28 3.15
CA LYS A 175 -19.46 30.31 3.00
C LYS A 175 -18.81 28.96 3.27
N PHE A 176 -19.34 28.14 4.20
CA PHE A 176 -18.69 26.89 4.61
C PHE A 176 -19.31 25.61 4.05
N GLY A 177 -20.52 25.66 3.48
CA GLY A 177 -21.22 24.48 2.98
C GLY A 177 -20.40 23.65 1.98
N PHE A 178 -19.69 24.32 1.06
CA PHE A 178 -18.83 23.65 0.08
C PHE A 178 -17.65 22.91 0.73
N PHE A 179 -16.95 23.53 1.67
CA PHE A 179 -15.81 22.92 2.36
C PHE A 179 -16.21 21.72 3.21
N ILE A 180 -17.37 21.80 3.88
CA ILE A 180 -17.91 20.70 4.69
C ILE A 180 -18.27 19.50 3.80
N ALA A 181 -18.83 19.74 2.61
CA ALA A 181 -19.14 18.67 1.67
C ALA A 181 -17.87 17.96 1.17
N LEU A 182 -16.82 18.73 0.86
CA LEU A 182 -15.53 18.16 0.46
C LEU A 182 -14.85 17.38 1.60
N ASP A 183 -14.96 17.85 2.86
CA ASP A 183 -14.43 17.13 4.01
C ASP A 183 -15.17 15.80 4.27
N ALA A 184 -16.50 15.79 4.13
CA ALA A 184 -17.28 14.56 4.21
C ALA A 184 -16.84 13.53 3.16
N LEU A 185 -16.58 13.97 1.94
CA LEU A 185 -16.06 13.07 0.92
C LEU A 185 -14.59 12.65 1.20
N ALA A 186 -13.76 13.58 1.73
CA ALA A 186 -12.36 13.34 2.14
C ALA A 186 -12.21 12.26 3.20
N SER A 187 -13.00 12.35 4.25
CA SER A 187 -13.00 11.39 5.34
C SER A 187 -13.37 9.98 4.86
N VAL A 188 -14.36 9.86 3.98
CA VAL A 188 -14.82 8.57 3.44
C VAL A 188 -13.79 7.99 2.47
N ALA A 189 -13.29 8.78 1.52
CA ALA A 189 -12.32 8.29 0.54
C ALA A 189 -11.02 7.83 1.22
N SER A 190 -10.50 8.63 2.15
CA SER A 190 -9.31 8.30 2.92
C SER A 190 -9.50 7.00 3.70
N MET A 191 -10.65 6.85 4.35
CA MET A 191 -10.87 5.70 5.21
C MET A 191 -11.13 4.42 4.43
N SER A 192 -11.83 4.51 3.31
CA SER A 192 -12.00 3.39 2.37
C SER A 192 -10.63 2.81 1.95
N THR A 193 -9.68 3.66 1.54
CA THR A 193 -8.34 3.20 1.15
C THR A 193 -7.55 2.59 2.31
N ILE A 194 -7.62 3.18 3.50
CA ILE A 194 -6.94 2.68 4.70
C ILE A 194 -7.46 1.30 5.09
N TYR A 195 -8.78 1.10 5.07
CA TYR A 195 -9.38 -0.21 5.38
C TYR A 195 -9.06 -1.25 4.31
N HIS A 196 -9.14 -0.87 3.04
CA HIS A 196 -8.71 -1.72 1.93
C HIS A 196 -7.27 -2.20 2.19
N PHE A 197 -6.35 -1.30 2.52
CA PHE A 197 -4.98 -1.67 2.88
C PHE A 197 -4.87 -2.55 4.15
N LYS A 198 -5.70 -2.30 5.18
CA LYS A 198 -5.72 -3.10 6.43
C LYS A 198 -5.96 -4.58 6.15
N LEU A 199 -6.80 -4.88 5.17
CA LEU A 199 -7.24 -6.23 4.82
C LEU A 199 -6.18 -7.02 4.04
N PHE A 200 -5.41 -6.34 3.19
CA PHE A 200 -4.37 -6.97 2.37
C PHE A 200 -2.98 -7.02 3.04
N ARG A 201 -2.84 -6.60 4.31
CA ARG A 201 -1.54 -6.29 4.95
C ARG A 201 -0.52 -7.45 5.05
N ARG A 202 -0.85 -8.68 4.63
CA ARG A 202 0.02 -9.85 4.85
C ARG A 202 0.90 -10.27 3.67
N GLU A 203 0.72 -9.77 2.46
CA GLU A 203 1.37 -10.35 1.26
C GLU A 203 2.09 -9.36 0.32
N TRP A 204 2.53 -8.20 0.82
CA TRP A 204 3.19 -7.18 -0.03
C TRP A 204 4.71 -7.27 -0.06
N SER A 205 5.28 -6.99 -1.24
CA SER A 205 6.71 -6.72 -1.40
C SER A 205 7.09 -5.42 -0.69
N CYS A 206 8.37 -5.29 -0.30
CA CYS A 206 8.89 -4.08 0.34
C CYS A 206 8.69 -2.83 -0.55
N MET A 207 8.80 -3.00 -1.88
CA MET A 207 8.65 -1.91 -2.84
C MET A 207 7.19 -1.42 -2.92
N SER A 208 6.23 -2.34 -3.03
CA SER A 208 4.81 -1.99 -3.11
C SER A 208 4.33 -1.31 -1.81
N GLY A 209 4.77 -1.79 -0.65
CA GLY A 209 4.39 -1.17 0.62
C GLY A 209 4.99 0.22 0.87
N MET A 210 6.18 0.54 0.31
CA MET A 210 6.70 1.91 0.32
C MET A 210 5.86 2.84 -0.55
N MET A 211 5.50 2.39 -1.76
CA MET A 211 4.62 3.15 -2.67
C MET A 211 3.27 3.43 -2.02
N ILE A 212 2.63 2.42 -1.44
CA ILE A 212 1.34 2.57 -0.75
C ILE A 212 1.45 3.53 0.45
N GLY A 213 2.50 3.39 1.26
CA GLY A 213 2.73 4.27 2.41
C GLY A 213 2.85 5.74 2.01
N MET A 214 3.59 6.01 0.94
CA MET A 214 3.74 7.35 0.37
C MET A 214 2.42 7.87 -0.18
N THR A 215 1.71 7.10 -1.01
CA THR A 215 0.46 7.55 -1.66
C THR A 215 -0.65 7.83 -0.64
N ILE A 216 -0.85 6.95 0.35
CA ILE A 216 -1.88 7.16 1.38
C ILE A 216 -1.49 8.33 2.29
N GLY A 217 -0.23 8.41 2.74
CA GLY A 217 0.24 9.52 3.58
C GLY A 217 0.12 10.87 2.88
N MET A 218 0.49 10.92 1.60
CA MET A 218 0.37 12.12 0.78
C MET A 218 -1.08 12.48 0.50
N GLY A 219 -1.90 11.54 0.00
CA GLY A 219 -3.29 11.81 -0.35
C GLY A 219 -4.10 12.33 0.83
N THR A 220 -3.99 11.67 1.99
CA THR A 220 -4.73 12.08 3.19
C THR A 220 -4.23 13.41 3.77
N GLY A 221 -2.92 13.56 3.96
CA GLY A 221 -2.34 14.80 4.50
C GLY A 221 -2.59 16.02 3.61
N PHE A 222 -2.54 15.84 2.30
CA PHE A 222 -2.76 16.90 1.32
C PHE A 222 -4.23 17.34 1.27
N LEU A 223 -5.18 16.39 1.22
CA LEU A 223 -6.61 16.69 1.20
C LEU A 223 -7.05 17.49 2.43
N PHE A 224 -6.68 17.02 3.64
CA PHE A 224 -7.07 17.68 4.87
C PHE A 224 -6.29 18.98 5.12
N GLY A 225 -5.01 19.02 4.75
CA GLY A 225 -4.19 20.24 4.84
C GLY A 225 -4.71 21.37 3.94
N ALA A 226 -5.13 21.04 2.71
CA ALA A 226 -5.73 21.97 1.77
C ALA A 226 -7.09 22.50 2.28
N LEU A 227 -7.96 21.60 2.76
CA LEU A 227 -9.29 21.95 3.28
C LEU A 227 -9.21 22.90 4.50
N VAL A 228 -8.34 22.59 5.47
CA VAL A 228 -8.16 23.45 6.65
C VAL A 228 -7.37 24.72 6.31
N GLY A 229 -6.44 24.64 5.36
CA GLY A 229 -5.69 25.80 4.86
C GLY A 229 -6.59 26.86 4.23
N ALA A 230 -7.59 26.43 3.45
CA ALA A 230 -8.59 27.30 2.83
C ALA A 230 -9.49 28.03 3.85
N THR A 231 -9.73 27.44 5.03
CA THR A 231 -10.72 27.94 6.00
C THR A 231 -10.09 28.69 7.19
N ASN A 232 -8.97 28.20 7.70
CA ASN A 232 -8.30 28.74 8.90
C ASN A 232 -6.92 29.35 8.62
N GLY A 233 -6.43 29.24 7.39
CA GLY A 233 -5.14 29.75 6.94
C GLY A 233 -3.99 28.73 7.01
N MET A 234 -2.83 29.16 6.50
CA MET A 234 -1.67 28.28 6.24
C MET A 234 -1.17 27.53 7.48
N PHE A 235 -1.12 28.22 8.63
CA PHE A 235 -0.57 27.63 9.86
C PHE A 235 -1.43 26.47 10.37
N MET A 236 -2.74 26.70 10.53
CA MET A 236 -3.68 25.66 10.97
C MET A 236 -3.80 24.54 9.93
N GLY A 237 -3.85 24.89 8.64
CA GLY A 237 -3.85 23.91 7.56
C GLY A 237 -2.63 22.99 7.59
N SER A 238 -1.43 23.57 7.72
CA SER A 238 -0.19 22.80 7.76
C SER A 238 -0.13 21.90 8.99
N LEU A 239 -0.55 22.41 10.16
CA LEU A 239 -0.55 21.65 11.40
C LEU A 239 -1.51 20.45 11.32
N VAL A 240 -2.74 20.65 10.81
CA VAL A 240 -3.73 19.57 10.67
C VAL A 240 -3.29 18.56 9.61
N GLY A 241 -2.86 19.03 8.44
CA GLY A 241 -2.39 18.15 7.36
C GLY A 241 -1.22 17.28 7.80
N MET A 242 -0.24 17.86 8.52
CA MET A 242 0.89 17.12 9.06
C MET A 242 0.48 16.11 10.15
N THR A 243 -0.35 16.54 11.11
CA THR A 243 -0.76 15.69 12.25
C THR A 243 -1.61 14.50 11.82
N ILE A 244 -2.34 14.60 10.70
CA ILE A 244 -3.12 13.49 10.13
C ILE A 244 -2.28 12.67 9.14
N GLY A 245 -1.58 13.32 8.22
CA GLY A 245 -0.83 12.64 7.15
C GLY A 245 0.33 11.78 7.68
N MET A 246 1.07 12.27 8.69
CA MET A 246 2.20 11.55 9.29
C MET A 246 1.83 10.19 9.89
N PRO A 247 0.89 10.09 10.86
CA PRO A 247 0.53 8.81 11.46
C PRO A 247 -0.13 7.85 10.47
N VAL A 248 -0.93 8.37 9.52
CA VAL A 248 -1.60 7.56 8.50
C VAL A 248 -0.58 6.96 7.53
N GLY A 249 0.32 7.78 6.97
CA GLY A 249 1.39 7.33 6.08
C GLY A 249 2.34 6.36 6.79
N ALA A 250 2.74 6.66 8.02
CA ALA A 250 3.54 5.76 8.85
C ALA A 250 2.85 4.42 9.08
N TRP A 251 1.54 4.41 9.39
CA TRP A 251 0.78 3.18 9.62
C TRP A 251 0.65 2.32 8.36
N ALA A 252 0.47 2.95 7.20
CA ALA A 252 0.44 2.27 5.90
C ALA A 252 1.82 1.65 5.57
N GLY A 253 2.90 2.41 5.75
CA GLY A 253 4.27 1.97 5.46
C GLY A 253 4.87 0.93 6.43
N ARG A 254 4.22 0.65 7.58
CA ARG A 254 4.69 -0.35 8.57
C ARG A 254 4.89 -1.77 8.02
N CYS A 255 4.22 -2.12 6.92
CA CYS A 255 4.36 -3.43 6.29
C CYS A 255 5.82 -3.73 5.85
N CYS A 256 6.59 -2.70 5.52
CA CYS A 256 7.97 -2.81 5.03
C CYS A 256 9.06 -2.62 6.10
N GLY A 257 8.65 -2.51 7.37
CA GLY A 257 9.55 -2.16 8.47
C GLY A 257 9.83 -0.65 8.55
N ILE A 258 11.01 -0.28 9.08
CA ILE A 258 11.32 1.12 9.42
C ILE A 258 11.42 2.05 8.18
N MET A 259 11.88 1.52 7.04
CA MET A 259 12.05 2.31 5.81
C MET A 259 10.70 2.79 5.28
N GLY A 260 9.69 1.91 5.22
CA GLY A 260 8.35 2.30 4.79
C GLY A 260 7.68 3.28 5.76
N VAL A 261 7.95 3.16 7.06
CA VAL A 261 7.46 4.13 8.06
C VAL A 261 8.06 5.52 7.82
N MET A 262 9.35 5.61 7.51
CA MET A 262 10.01 6.89 7.23
C MET A 262 9.48 7.54 5.95
N GLU A 263 9.30 6.76 4.87
CA GLU A 263 8.71 7.24 3.62
C GLU A 263 7.29 7.80 3.84
N GLY A 264 6.45 7.05 4.55
CA GLY A 264 5.09 7.49 4.87
C GLY A 264 5.04 8.72 5.77
N LEU A 265 5.97 8.84 6.72
CA LEU A 265 6.08 10.02 7.59
C LEU A 265 6.49 11.26 6.80
N MET A 266 7.51 11.15 5.94
CA MET A 266 7.98 12.25 5.10
C MET A 266 6.91 12.68 4.09
N ALA A 267 6.22 11.71 3.48
CA ALA A 267 5.11 11.97 2.58
C ALA A 267 3.99 12.75 3.26
N GLY A 268 3.57 12.34 4.46
CA GLY A 268 2.54 13.04 5.23
C GLY A 268 2.95 14.45 5.65
N LEU A 269 4.22 14.64 6.05
CA LEU A 269 4.76 15.96 6.41
C LEU A 269 4.75 16.92 5.22
N MET A 270 5.31 16.49 4.08
CA MET A 270 5.38 17.31 2.87
C MET A 270 3.98 17.60 2.33
N ALA A 271 3.10 16.60 2.31
CA ALA A 271 1.74 16.75 1.82
C ALA A 271 0.91 17.74 2.64
N GLY A 272 0.99 17.68 3.97
CA GLY A 272 0.22 18.58 4.84
C GLY A 272 0.61 20.05 4.66
N THR A 273 1.91 20.33 4.59
CA THR A 273 2.42 21.69 4.38
C THR A 273 2.14 22.20 2.97
N MET A 274 2.36 21.38 1.95
CA MET A 274 2.09 21.75 0.55
C MET A 274 0.60 21.94 0.28
N GLY A 275 -0.27 21.10 0.84
CA GLY A 275 -1.72 21.24 0.68
C GLY A 275 -2.22 22.58 1.25
N ALA A 276 -1.77 22.93 2.46
CA ALA A 276 -2.14 24.19 3.08
C ALA A 276 -1.59 25.42 2.33
N MET A 277 -0.35 25.35 1.85
CA MET A 277 0.25 26.42 1.03
C MET A 277 -0.53 26.63 -0.26
N LEU A 278 -0.87 25.55 -0.96
CA LEU A 278 -1.62 25.62 -2.20
C LEU A 278 -2.96 26.34 -2.00
N SER A 279 -3.73 25.94 -0.98
CA SER A 279 -5.04 26.52 -0.74
C SER A 279 -5.00 28.01 -0.40
N VAL A 280 -3.95 28.48 0.27
CA VAL A 280 -3.79 29.92 0.56
C VAL A 280 -3.37 30.69 -0.69
N MET A 281 -2.55 30.10 -1.57
CA MET A 281 -2.15 30.76 -2.82
C MET A 281 -3.30 30.89 -3.81
N MET A 282 -4.21 29.92 -3.85
CA MET A 282 -5.39 29.93 -4.75
C MET A 282 -6.61 30.64 -4.16
N LEU A 283 -6.46 31.34 -3.02
CA LEU A 283 -7.58 31.96 -2.30
C LEU A 283 -8.23 33.10 -3.10
N ASP A 284 -7.46 33.84 -3.90
CA ASP A 284 -7.90 35.06 -4.63
C ASP A 284 -8.46 34.79 -6.04
N ASP A 285 -8.17 33.60 -6.60
CA ASP A 285 -8.67 33.19 -7.92
C ASP A 285 -10.00 32.41 -7.77
N HIS A 286 -9.97 31.12 -8.10
CA HIS A 286 -11.14 30.24 -8.16
C HIS A 286 -10.93 29.04 -7.24
N LEU A 287 -10.74 29.34 -5.94
CA LEU A 287 -10.42 28.34 -4.92
C LEU A 287 -11.38 27.14 -4.93
N HIS A 288 -12.68 27.39 -5.07
CA HIS A 288 -13.70 26.35 -5.03
C HIS A 288 -13.56 25.37 -6.21
N GLU A 289 -13.36 25.89 -7.42
CA GLU A 289 -13.18 25.08 -8.63
C GLU A 289 -11.87 24.30 -8.58
N PHE A 290 -10.79 24.98 -8.18
CA PHE A 290 -9.48 24.35 -8.04
C PHE A 290 -9.54 23.21 -7.01
N LEU A 291 -10.15 23.47 -5.84
CA LEU A 291 -10.23 22.49 -4.77
C LEU A 291 -11.10 21.29 -5.17
N ALA A 292 -12.18 21.49 -5.93
CA ALA A 292 -12.98 20.39 -6.48
C ALA A 292 -12.16 19.49 -7.43
N ILE A 293 -11.37 20.09 -8.34
CA ILE A 293 -10.50 19.35 -9.27
C ILE A 293 -9.43 18.57 -8.50
N LEU A 294 -8.81 19.22 -7.51
CA LEU A 294 -7.82 18.60 -6.62
C LEU A 294 -8.40 17.38 -5.89
N TRP A 295 -9.63 17.54 -5.40
CA TRP A 295 -10.36 16.51 -4.68
C TRP A 295 -10.65 15.31 -5.61
N ALA A 296 -11.15 15.58 -6.82
CA ALA A 296 -11.40 14.56 -7.84
C ALA A 296 -10.10 13.82 -8.26
N ALA A 297 -9.00 14.55 -8.47
CA ALA A 297 -7.71 13.96 -8.80
C ALA A 297 -7.19 13.05 -7.66
N SER A 298 -7.35 13.49 -6.41
CA SER A 298 -6.92 12.71 -5.24
C SER A 298 -7.71 11.41 -5.09
N ILE A 299 -9.04 11.43 -5.26
CA ILE A 299 -9.85 10.20 -5.31
C ILE A 299 -9.41 9.32 -6.49
N GLY A 300 -9.14 9.92 -7.65
CA GLY A 300 -8.67 9.20 -8.83
C GLY A 300 -7.39 8.41 -8.53
N ILE A 301 -6.42 9.04 -7.86
CA ILE A 301 -5.16 8.39 -7.48
C ILE A 301 -5.39 7.31 -6.42
N LEU A 302 -6.22 7.56 -5.40
CA LEU A 302 -6.52 6.58 -4.36
C LEU A 302 -7.30 5.36 -4.89
N SER A 303 -8.23 5.59 -5.83
CA SER A 303 -8.98 4.52 -6.50
C SER A 303 -8.08 3.74 -7.47
N ALA A 304 -7.19 4.40 -8.21
CA ALA A 304 -6.17 3.73 -9.04
C ALA A 304 -5.23 2.87 -8.18
N LEU A 305 -4.80 3.37 -7.02
CA LEU A 305 -4.00 2.59 -6.07
C LEU A 305 -4.79 1.36 -5.57
N SER A 306 -6.07 1.54 -5.22
CA SER A 306 -6.94 0.44 -4.80
C SER A 306 -7.07 -0.63 -5.88
N PHE A 307 -7.21 -0.21 -7.14
CA PHE A 307 -7.30 -1.12 -8.29
C PHE A 307 -5.98 -1.86 -8.56
N MET A 308 -4.84 -1.14 -8.52
CA MET A 308 -3.52 -1.77 -8.65
C MET A 308 -3.30 -2.81 -7.54
N MET A 309 -3.69 -2.47 -6.31
CA MET A 309 -3.59 -3.37 -5.17
C MET A 309 -4.48 -4.61 -5.36
N TYR A 310 -5.67 -4.47 -5.94
CA TYR A 310 -6.50 -5.62 -6.30
C TYR A 310 -5.80 -6.52 -7.34
N LYS A 311 -5.23 -5.94 -8.40
CA LYS A 311 -4.54 -6.69 -9.47
C LYS A 311 -3.32 -7.47 -8.95
N GLU A 312 -2.63 -6.93 -7.94
CA GLU A 312 -1.38 -7.50 -7.42
C GLU A 312 -1.59 -8.50 -6.27
N ALA A 313 -2.61 -8.33 -5.42
CA ALA A 313 -2.93 -9.28 -4.34
C ALA A 313 -3.90 -10.41 -4.75
N GLY A 314 -4.70 -10.23 -5.80
CA GLY A 314 -5.75 -11.15 -6.19
C GLY A 314 -6.99 -11.11 -5.28
N SER A 315 -7.99 -11.93 -5.59
CA SER A 315 -9.28 -11.98 -4.88
C SER A 315 -9.13 -12.38 -3.41
N LEU A 316 -9.76 -11.60 -2.52
CA LEU A 316 -9.84 -11.87 -1.09
C LEU A 316 -10.59 -13.18 -0.81
N LYS A 317 -9.91 -14.17 -0.21
CA LYS A 317 -10.61 -15.32 0.39
C LYS A 317 -11.33 -14.88 1.67
N LYS A 318 -12.65 -15.13 1.72
CA LYS A 318 -13.60 -14.75 2.79
C LYS A 318 -13.16 -15.04 4.24
N GLU A 319 -12.21 -15.92 4.49
CA GLU A 319 -11.80 -16.33 5.85
C GLU A 319 -11.13 -15.23 6.70
N HIS A 320 -10.79 -14.06 6.14
CA HIS A 320 -10.08 -12.99 6.88
C HIS A 320 -10.89 -11.69 7.05
N PHE A 321 -12.20 -11.70 6.80
CA PHE A 321 -13.03 -10.49 6.78
C PHE A 321 -13.84 -10.33 8.08
N ASP A 322 -13.18 -9.95 9.17
CA ASP A 322 -13.81 -9.77 10.49
C ASP A 322 -13.92 -8.29 10.90
N VAL A 323 -14.18 -7.40 9.94
CA VAL A 323 -14.38 -5.97 10.19
C VAL A 323 -15.86 -5.66 10.36
N SER A 324 -16.21 -5.16 11.53
CA SER A 324 -17.58 -4.73 11.83
C SER A 324 -17.89 -3.38 11.17
N PHE A 325 -19.09 -3.24 10.60
CA PHE A 325 -19.60 -1.99 10.04
C PHE A 325 -19.45 -0.80 11.00
N PHE A 326 -19.71 -1.03 12.29
CA PHE A 326 -19.62 0.00 13.32
C PHE A 326 -18.19 0.53 13.52
N GLU A 327 -17.17 -0.33 13.37
CA GLU A 327 -15.77 0.09 13.45
C GLU A 327 -15.43 1.02 12.27
N PHE A 328 -15.85 0.65 11.06
CA PHE A 328 -15.66 1.48 9.87
C PHE A 328 -16.33 2.85 10.01
N PHE A 329 -17.60 2.85 10.43
CA PHE A 329 -18.38 4.07 10.58
C PHE A 329 -17.75 5.03 11.61
N MET A 330 -17.43 4.53 12.80
CA MET A 330 -16.81 5.36 13.84
C MET A 330 -15.45 5.90 13.40
N ALA A 331 -14.67 5.07 12.74
CA ALA A 331 -13.33 5.45 12.35
C ALA A 331 -13.32 6.46 11.17
N SER A 332 -14.40 6.56 10.38
CA SER A 332 -14.61 7.65 9.40
C SER A 332 -15.29 8.89 10.01
N LEU A 333 -16.19 8.71 10.98
CA LEU A 333 -16.90 9.80 11.66
C LEU A 333 -15.95 10.66 12.53
N ILE A 334 -15.01 10.03 13.24
CA ILE A 334 -14.05 10.74 14.11
C ILE A 334 -13.24 11.80 13.36
N PRO A 335 -12.52 11.49 12.26
CA PRO A 335 -11.74 12.50 11.54
C PRO A 335 -12.62 13.60 10.95
N PHE A 336 -13.82 13.26 10.45
CA PHE A 336 -14.79 14.24 9.97
C PHE A 336 -15.20 15.24 11.06
N LEU A 337 -15.61 14.76 12.24
CA LEU A 337 -16.00 15.64 13.34
C LEU A 337 -14.84 16.50 13.87
N VAL A 338 -13.62 15.94 13.91
CA VAL A 338 -12.43 16.66 14.35
C VAL A 338 -12.12 17.80 13.38
N ILE A 339 -12.14 17.54 12.07
CA ILE A 339 -11.83 18.56 11.06
C ILE A 339 -12.95 19.60 11.00
N PHE A 340 -14.21 19.17 11.04
CA PHE A 340 -15.36 20.07 11.16
C PHE A 340 -15.21 21.01 12.37
N ALA A 341 -14.86 20.48 13.54
CA ALA A 341 -14.65 21.30 14.74
C ALA A 341 -13.51 22.30 14.55
N ILE A 342 -12.40 21.90 13.91
CA ILE A 342 -11.29 22.81 13.62
C ILE A 342 -11.68 23.88 12.58
N MET A 343 -12.49 23.53 11.57
CA MET A 343 -12.99 24.51 10.60
C MET A 343 -13.88 25.58 11.23
N VAL A 344 -14.73 25.17 12.18
CA VAL A 344 -15.72 26.07 12.80
C VAL A 344 -15.11 26.88 13.94
N PHE A 345 -14.35 26.25 14.83
CA PHE A 345 -13.80 26.86 16.05
C PHE A 345 -12.33 27.24 15.95
N GLY A 346 -11.66 26.92 14.84
CA GLY A 346 -10.24 27.20 14.65
C GLY A 346 -9.94 28.70 14.64
N PRO A 347 -8.78 29.11 15.18
CA PRO A 347 -8.32 30.49 15.06
C PRO A 347 -8.05 30.79 13.59
N ARG A 348 -8.73 31.79 13.06
CA ARG A 348 -8.52 32.23 11.67
C ARG A 348 -7.28 33.12 11.61
N SER A 349 -6.39 32.82 10.68
CA SER A 349 -5.32 33.77 10.33
C SER A 349 -5.96 35.07 9.82
N GLY A 350 -5.47 36.22 10.25
CA GLY A 350 -6.02 37.55 9.90
C GLY A 350 -5.92 37.94 8.41
N VAL A 351 -5.61 36.99 7.53
CA VAL A 351 -5.55 37.15 6.07
C VAL A 351 -6.88 36.69 5.40
N LEU A 352 -7.85 36.19 6.18
CA LEU A 352 -9.08 35.50 5.72
C LEU A 352 -10.38 36.09 6.29
#